data_AF-A0ABD5ALK6-F1
#
_entry.id   AF-A0ABD5ALK6-F1
#
_cell.length_a   1.000
_cell.length_b   1.000
_cell.length_c   1.000
_cell.angle_alpha   90.00
_cell.angle_beta   90.00
_cell.angle_gamma   90.00
#
_symmetry.space_group_name_H-M   'P 1'
#
loop_
_entity.id
_entity.type
_entity.pdbx_description
1 polymer ?
#
loop_
_entity_poly.entity_id
_entity_poly.type
_entity_poly.pdbx_seq_one_letter_code
_entity_poly.pdbx_strand_id
1 'polypeptide(L)'
;MKEFLCDLLILIKKLITFRNIVYGFTLYFFYILANIVFFPTGASNSFSWGNLHINFESINLGELGSLLSGIFAPLAFLWLVLNMKQQDHNLKIAEEQLNILLKDKENRRKATRAFFSMSSTEPEPEILNEEYILFKIKITSDEPLKDCFTDGFEKKELFYLAHNIQEGEKYISLMKKNFRKDEEFYLYIIIHVENLTKINKTVHNSIIFHYLDIDGYEQSQKININFYRFNKDEPIVDGTPSVLECGIIYPYPEINKE
;
A
#
# COMPACT_ATOMS: atom_id res chain seq x y z
N MET A 1 34.40 -35.61 -23.75
CA MET A 1 35.05 -35.79 -22.42
C MET A 1 34.85 -34.60 -21.50
N LYS A 2 35.05 -33.34 -21.94
CA LYS A 2 34.79 -32.13 -21.12
C LYS A 2 33.31 -31.92 -20.75
N GLU A 3 32.38 -32.15 -21.66
CA GLU A 3 30.93 -32.01 -21.38
C GLU A 3 30.45 -33.02 -20.32
N PHE A 4 30.86 -34.29 -20.43
CA PHE A 4 30.56 -35.32 -19.42
C PHE A 4 31.09 -34.97 -18.02
N LEU A 5 32.29 -34.37 -17.92
CA LEU A 5 32.84 -33.91 -16.63
C LEU A 5 32.04 -32.72 -16.06
N CYS A 6 31.53 -31.84 -16.91
CA CYS A 6 30.70 -30.71 -16.50
C CYS A 6 29.35 -31.19 -15.96
N ASP A 7 28.69 -32.12 -16.66
CA ASP A 7 27.43 -32.72 -16.22
C ASP A 7 27.60 -33.54 -14.94
N LEU A 8 28.71 -34.27 -14.80
CA LEU A 8 29.07 -34.98 -13.58
C LEU A 8 29.26 -34.00 -12.40
N LEU A 9 29.92 -32.87 -12.61
CA LEU A 9 30.11 -31.84 -11.58
C LEU A 9 28.79 -31.19 -11.16
N ILE A 10 27.88 -30.92 -12.10
CA ILE A 10 26.55 -30.39 -11.81
C ILE A 10 25.74 -31.40 -11.00
N LEU A 11 25.82 -32.69 -11.37
CA LEU A 11 25.15 -33.78 -10.67
C LEU A 11 25.71 -33.98 -9.26
N ILE A 12 27.03 -33.95 -9.09
CA ILE A 12 27.71 -33.99 -7.77
C ILE A 12 27.29 -32.78 -6.93
N LYS A 13 27.27 -31.58 -7.50
CA LYS A 13 26.85 -30.36 -6.79
C LYS A 13 25.39 -30.43 -6.36
N LYS A 14 24.52 -31.03 -7.18
CA LYS A 14 23.12 -31.30 -6.85
C LYS A 14 23.00 -32.35 -5.74
N LEU A 15 23.81 -33.41 -5.77
CA LEU A 15 23.87 -34.46 -4.74
C LEU A 15 24.42 -33.96 -3.39
N ILE A 16 25.40 -33.05 -3.39
CA ILE A 16 25.96 -32.43 -2.17
C ILE A 16 25.13 -31.20 -1.76
N THR A 17 23.80 -31.27 -1.90
CA THR A 17 22.94 -30.31 -1.23
C THR A 17 22.71 -30.80 0.19
N PHE A 18 22.74 -29.91 1.19
CA PHE A 18 22.48 -30.26 2.60
C PHE A 18 21.26 -31.17 2.77
N ARG A 19 20.17 -30.90 2.03
CA ARG A 19 18.97 -31.74 1.98
C ARG A 19 19.24 -33.20 1.57
N ASN A 20 20.02 -33.38 0.51
CA ASN A 20 20.34 -34.71 0.00
C ASN A 20 21.32 -35.46 0.91
N ILE A 21 22.19 -34.73 1.62
CA ILE A 21 23.05 -35.31 2.66
C ILE A 21 22.20 -35.84 3.83
N VAL A 22 21.25 -35.04 4.33
CA VAL A 22 20.31 -35.49 5.39
C VAL A 22 19.50 -36.70 4.92
N TYR A 23 18.95 -36.67 3.70
CA TYR A 23 18.26 -37.83 3.13
C TYR A 23 19.17 -39.06 2.98
N GLY A 24 20.42 -38.88 2.54
CA GLY A 24 21.41 -39.95 2.47
C GLY A 24 21.67 -40.59 3.83
N PHE A 25 21.86 -39.78 4.87
CA PHE A 25 22.01 -40.28 6.24
C PHE A 25 20.77 -41.02 6.74
N THR A 26 19.56 -40.54 6.42
CA THR A 26 18.33 -41.24 6.82
C THR A 26 18.20 -42.59 6.13
N LEU A 27 18.48 -42.68 4.83
CA LEU A 27 18.44 -43.93 4.08
C LEU A 27 19.51 -44.90 4.57
N TYR A 28 20.72 -44.40 4.84
CA TYR A 28 21.80 -45.18 5.43
C TYR A 28 21.43 -45.72 6.82
N PHE A 29 20.78 -44.91 7.65
CA PHE A 29 20.26 -45.35 8.95
C PHE A 29 19.22 -46.48 8.79
N PHE A 30 18.23 -46.31 7.91
CA PHE A 30 17.25 -47.36 7.63
C PHE A 30 17.91 -48.63 7.07
N TYR A 31 18.96 -48.49 6.25
CA TYR A 31 19.74 -49.61 5.77
C TYR A 31 20.45 -50.36 6.90
N ILE A 32 21.11 -49.66 7.83
CA ILE A 32 21.73 -50.29 9.01
C ILE A 32 20.66 -51.00 9.85
N LEU A 33 19.55 -50.32 10.13
CA LEU A 33 18.46 -50.87 10.93
C LEU A 33 17.86 -52.12 10.28
N ALA A 34 17.66 -52.10 8.96
CA ALA A 34 17.23 -53.27 8.21
C ALA A 34 18.26 -54.42 8.30
N ASN A 35 19.56 -54.14 8.18
CA ASN A 35 20.58 -55.19 8.32
C ASN A 35 20.58 -55.80 9.72
N ILE A 36 20.43 -54.98 10.78
CA ILE A 36 20.35 -55.47 12.17
C ILE A 36 19.11 -56.34 12.40
N VAL A 37 17.97 -55.99 11.79
CA VAL A 37 16.70 -56.71 11.97
C VAL A 37 16.61 -57.97 11.10
N PHE A 38 17.13 -57.93 9.86
CA PHE A 38 16.99 -59.02 8.88
C PHE A 38 18.16 -60.01 8.84
N PHE A 39 19.34 -59.67 9.37
CA PHE A 39 20.39 -60.67 9.64
C PHE A 39 20.20 -61.17 11.09
N PRO A 40 19.46 -62.27 11.31
CA PRO A 40 19.36 -62.84 12.64
C PRO A 40 20.77 -63.20 13.10
N THR A 41 21.13 -62.71 14.29
CA THR A 41 22.24 -63.26 15.07
C THR A 41 22.07 -64.78 15.09
N GLY A 42 23.05 -65.49 14.52
CA GLY A 42 23.02 -66.96 14.46
C GLY A 42 22.88 -67.56 15.86
N ALA A 43 22.64 -68.87 15.94
CA ALA A 43 22.34 -69.62 17.17
C ALA A 43 23.29 -69.43 18.38
N SER A 44 24.41 -68.70 18.23
CA SER A 44 25.36 -68.33 19.28
C SER A 44 25.36 -66.84 19.67
N ASN A 45 24.47 -66.00 19.15
CA ASN A 45 24.34 -64.58 19.53
C ASN A 45 25.66 -63.78 19.49
N SER A 46 26.57 -64.13 18.59
CA SER A 46 27.88 -63.49 18.46
C SER A 46 28.08 -62.99 17.03
N PHE A 47 28.30 -61.69 16.85
CA PHE A 47 28.75 -61.14 15.57
C PHE A 47 30.26 -60.98 15.59
N SER A 48 30.94 -61.72 14.72
CA SER A 48 32.40 -61.66 14.56
C SER A 48 32.73 -61.00 13.22
N TRP A 49 33.32 -59.81 13.25
CA TRP A 49 33.90 -59.16 12.07
C TRP A 49 35.39 -58.91 12.32
N GLY A 50 36.25 -59.75 11.72
CA GLY A 50 37.67 -59.78 12.04
C GLY A 50 37.93 -60.12 13.51
N ASN A 51 38.75 -59.32 14.19
CA ASN A 51 39.04 -59.47 15.63
C ASN A 51 38.00 -58.79 16.55
N LEU A 52 36.93 -58.21 15.99
CA LEU A 52 35.88 -57.58 16.79
C LEU A 52 34.81 -58.62 17.12
N HIS A 53 34.85 -59.14 18.35
CA HIS A 53 33.83 -60.03 18.89
C HIS A 53 32.79 -59.21 19.65
N ILE A 54 31.61 -59.02 19.05
CA ILE A 54 30.46 -58.45 19.74
C ILE A 54 29.59 -59.62 20.21
N ASN A 55 29.67 -59.92 21.50
CA ASN A 55 28.76 -60.85 22.15
C ASN A 55 27.45 -60.12 22.43
N PHE A 56 26.41 -60.45 21.68
CA PHE A 56 25.06 -60.00 21.96
C PHE A 56 24.48 -60.92 23.06
N GLU A 57 24.86 -60.69 24.32
CA GLU A 57 23.97 -61.09 25.42
C GLU A 57 22.57 -60.59 25.07
N SER A 58 21.53 -61.38 25.35
CA SER A 58 20.14 -61.11 24.96
C SER A 58 19.83 -59.63 25.13
N ILE A 59 19.84 -58.88 24.02
CA ILE A 59 19.88 -57.42 24.08
C ILE A 59 18.65 -57.00 24.86
N ASN A 60 18.87 -56.46 26.06
CA ASN A 60 17.78 -55.94 26.87
C ASN A 60 17.12 -54.82 26.04
N LEU A 61 15.79 -54.77 25.96
CA LEU A 61 15.08 -53.73 25.19
C LEU A 61 15.56 -52.32 25.55
N GLY A 62 16.04 -52.11 26.79
CA GLY A 62 16.65 -50.86 27.23
C GLY A 62 17.98 -50.50 26.53
N GLU A 63 18.82 -51.48 26.21
CA GLU A 63 20.10 -51.27 25.52
C GLU A 63 19.93 -51.08 24.01
N LEU A 64 18.98 -51.80 23.41
CA LEU A 64 18.57 -51.54 22.03
C LEU A 64 17.97 -50.13 21.91
N GLY A 65 17.14 -49.74 22.89
CA GLY A 65 16.56 -48.41 22.98
C GLY A 65 17.60 -47.30 23.17
N SER A 66 18.64 -47.52 23.99
CA SER A 66 19.72 -46.54 24.18
C SER A 66 20.59 -46.38 22.93
N LEU A 67 20.88 -47.48 22.22
CA LEU A 67 21.61 -47.45 20.94
C LEU A 67 20.81 -46.73 19.86
N LEU A 68 19.52 -47.05 19.72
CA LEU A 68 18.62 -46.37 18.78
C LEU A 68 18.48 -44.89 19.12
N SER A 69 18.32 -44.53 20.39
CA SER A 69 18.23 -43.13 20.84
C SER A 69 19.51 -42.36 20.56
N GLY A 70 20.69 -42.97 20.74
CA GLY A 70 21.98 -42.32 20.50
C GLY A 70 22.22 -41.95 19.04
N ILE A 71 21.74 -42.77 18.10
CA ILE A 71 21.89 -42.52 16.66
C ILE A 71 20.72 -41.69 16.10
N PHE A 72 19.52 -41.88 16.62
CA PHE A 72 18.33 -41.18 16.15
C PHE A 72 18.31 -39.70 16.55
N ALA A 73 18.87 -39.34 17.72
CA ALA A 73 18.89 -37.95 18.18
C ALA A 73 19.65 -36.99 17.24
N PRO A 74 20.89 -37.28 16.79
CA PRO A 74 21.56 -36.46 15.77
C PRO A 74 20.82 -36.38 14.43
N LEU A 75 20.16 -37.47 14.02
CA LEU A 75 19.39 -37.52 12.77
C LEU A 75 18.13 -36.63 12.85
N ALA A 76 17.41 -36.70 13.96
CA ALA A 76 16.25 -35.85 14.24
C ALA A 76 16.66 -34.37 14.29
N PHE A 77 17.82 -34.05 14.87
CA PHE A 77 18.36 -32.69 14.88
C PHE A 77 18.64 -32.18 13.45
N LEU A 78 19.25 -33.00 12.60
CA LEU A 78 19.50 -32.64 11.19
C LEU A 78 18.21 -32.34 10.42
N TRP A 79 17.15 -33.14 10.66
CA TRP A 79 15.82 -32.89 10.10
C TRP A 79 15.20 -31.58 10.60
N LEU A 80 15.37 -31.27 11.89
CA LEU A 80 14.89 -30.04 12.49
C LEU A 80 15.54 -28.82 11.82
N VAL A 81 16.86 -28.84 11.65
CA VAL A 81 17.61 -27.77 10.96
C VAL A 81 17.15 -27.61 9.52
N LEU A 82 16.91 -28.71 8.82
CA LEU A 82 16.41 -28.70 7.44
C LEU A 82 15.02 -28.07 7.35
N ASN A 83 14.12 -28.45 8.25
CA ASN A 83 12.77 -27.91 8.34
C ASN A 83 12.79 -26.42 8.67
N MET A 84 13.61 -25.98 9.63
CA MET A 84 13.79 -24.56 9.93
C MET A 84 14.24 -23.78 8.69
N LYS A 85 15.27 -24.27 7.98
CA LYS A 85 15.75 -23.62 6.76
C LYS A 85 14.68 -23.55 5.66
N GLN A 86 13.83 -24.56 5.55
CA GLN A 86 12.72 -24.57 4.61
C GLN A 86 11.61 -23.59 5.02
N GLN A 87 11.30 -23.50 6.31
CA GLN A 87 10.36 -22.53 6.86
C GLN A 87 10.85 -21.10 6.63
N ASP A 88 12.13 -20.80 6.88
CA ASP A 88 12.72 -19.49 6.63
C ASP A 88 12.61 -19.06 5.17
N HIS A 89 12.88 -19.99 4.24
CA HIS A 89 12.75 -19.72 2.82
C HIS A 89 11.30 -19.45 2.41
N ASN A 90 10.35 -20.24 2.94
CA ASN A 90 8.93 -20.02 2.68
C ASN A 90 8.43 -18.70 3.27
N LEU A 91 8.94 -18.31 4.44
CA LEU A 91 8.61 -17.04 5.08
C LEU A 91 9.09 -15.87 4.21
N LYS A 92 10.33 -15.92 3.71
CA LYS A 92 10.84 -14.89 2.79
C LYS A 92 9.99 -14.73 1.54
N ILE A 93 9.56 -15.84 0.94
CA ILE A 93 8.65 -15.80 -0.22
C ILE A 93 7.31 -15.16 0.17
N ALA A 94 6.75 -15.51 1.33
CA ALA A 94 5.50 -14.93 1.80
C ALA A 94 5.62 -13.42 2.07
N GLU A 95 6.75 -12.97 2.63
CA GLU A 95 7.06 -11.55 2.82
C GLU A 95 7.15 -10.81 1.48
N GLU A 96 7.85 -11.37 0.50
CA GLU A 96 7.93 -10.80 -0.85
C GLU A 96 6.55 -10.68 -1.51
N GLN A 97 5.73 -11.73 -1.44
CA GLN A 97 4.37 -11.72 -1.96
C GLN A 97 3.50 -10.67 -1.26
N LEU A 98 3.60 -10.57 0.07
CA LEU A 98 2.88 -9.56 0.84
C LEU A 98 3.30 -8.14 0.40
N ASN A 99 4.60 -7.90 0.23
CA ASN A 99 5.11 -6.61 -0.22
C ASN A 99 4.60 -6.25 -1.61
N ILE A 100 4.54 -7.21 -2.54
CA ILE A 100 3.96 -7.01 -3.86
C ILE A 100 2.47 -6.65 -3.75
N LEU A 101 1.71 -7.40 -2.94
CA LEU A 101 0.29 -7.13 -2.73
C LEU A 101 0.02 -5.76 -2.09
N LEU A 102 0.87 -5.34 -1.14
CA LEU A 102 0.79 -4.01 -0.53
C LEU A 102 1.06 -2.92 -1.57
N LYS A 103 2.09 -3.10 -2.41
CA LYS A 103 2.42 -2.17 -3.49
C LYS A 103 1.31 -2.09 -4.53
N ASP A 104 0.73 -3.22 -4.92
CA ASP A 104 -0.40 -3.26 -5.85
C ASP A 104 -1.64 -2.58 -5.27
N LYS A 105 -1.92 -2.78 -3.98
CA LYS A 105 -3.01 -2.07 -3.29
C LYS A 105 -2.77 -0.57 -3.28
N GLU A 106 -1.55 -0.12 -2.99
CA GLU A 106 -1.21 1.31 -3.03
C GLU A 106 -1.36 1.89 -4.44
N ASN A 107 -0.88 1.18 -5.46
CA ASN A 107 -1.03 1.60 -6.85
C ASN A 107 -2.49 1.69 -7.28
N ARG A 108 -3.32 0.70 -6.89
CA ARG A 108 -4.77 0.74 -7.15
C ARG A 108 -5.43 1.93 -6.46
N ARG A 109 -5.06 2.23 -5.22
CA ARG A 109 -5.55 3.42 -4.50
C ARG A 109 -5.18 4.72 -5.21
N LYS A 110 -3.97 4.83 -5.76
CA LYS A 110 -3.55 6.02 -6.53
C LYS A 110 -4.32 6.13 -7.84
N ALA A 111 -4.59 5.00 -8.51
CA ALA A 111 -5.30 4.95 -9.79
C ALA A 111 -6.82 5.19 -9.66
N THR A 112 -7.42 4.91 -8.50
CA THR A 112 -8.87 5.08 -8.23
C THR A 112 -9.20 6.43 -7.60
N ARG A 113 -8.22 7.33 -7.48
CA ARG A 113 -8.47 8.70 -7.05
C ARG A 113 -9.34 9.40 -8.09
N ALA A 114 -10.38 10.06 -7.59
CA ALA A 114 -11.26 10.85 -8.42
C ALA A 114 -10.51 12.05 -9.01
N PHE A 115 -10.78 12.36 -10.26
CA PHE A 115 -10.36 13.58 -10.92
C PHE A 115 -11.49 14.60 -10.88
N PHE A 116 -11.20 15.79 -10.36
CA PHE A 116 -12.13 16.91 -10.36
C PHE A 116 -11.90 17.80 -11.58
N SER A 117 -12.95 18.04 -12.36
CA SER A 117 -12.96 19.08 -13.39
C SER A 117 -13.62 20.33 -12.83
N MET A 118 -12.98 21.48 -13.03
CA MET A 118 -13.46 22.78 -12.56
C MET A 118 -13.32 23.81 -13.68
N SER A 119 -14.33 24.66 -13.84
CA SER A 119 -14.28 25.78 -14.78
C SER A 119 -13.81 27.06 -14.09
N SER A 120 -13.08 27.89 -14.84
CA SER A 120 -12.84 29.29 -14.44
C SER A 120 -14.19 29.97 -14.22
N THR A 121 -14.31 30.75 -13.15
CA THR A 121 -15.59 31.38 -12.79
C THR A 121 -15.40 32.86 -12.50
N GLU A 122 -16.31 33.67 -13.02
CA GLU A 122 -16.51 35.08 -12.71
C GLU A 122 -17.42 35.24 -11.47
N PRO A 123 -17.43 36.41 -10.83
CA PRO A 123 -18.28 36.64 -9.66
C PRO A 123 -19.76 36.63 -10.04
N GLU A 124 -20.58 36.09 -9.15
CA GLU A 124 -22.03 36.03 -9.31
C GLU A 124 -22.65 37.43 -9.20
N PRO A 125 -23.45 37.88 -10.18
CA PRO A 125 -23.99 39.25 -10.21
C PRO A 125 -25.09 39.50 -9.17
N GLU A 126 -25.68 38.46 -8.58
CA GLU A 126 -26.96 38.55 -7.84
C GLU A 126 -26.85 38.48 -6.30
N ILE A 127 -25.65 38.34 -5.70
CA ILE A 127 -25.54 38.08 -4.25
C ILE A 127 -24.81 39.20 -3.46
N LEU A 128 -25.67 39.92 -2.71
CA LEU A 128 -25.56 40.57 -1.38
C LEU A 128 -24.36 41.46 -1.01
N ASN A 129 -24.68 42.74 -0.82
CA ASN A 129 -23.91 43.81 -0.17
C ASN A 129 -22.61 44.19 -0.88
N GLU A 130 -22.36 45.51 -1.00
CA GLU A 130 -21.13 46.10 -1.56
C GLU A 130 -19.84 45.62 -0.87
N GLU A 131 -19.95 44.93 0.27
CA GLU A 131 -18.84 44.43 1.09
C GLU A 131 -18.33 43.03 0.68
N TYR A 132 -19.13 42.21 -0.03
CA TYR A 132 -18.77 40.81 -0.31
C TYR A 132 -18.94 40.46 -1.79
N ILE A 133 -18.07 39.57 -2.29
CA ILE A 133 -18.16 38.99 -3.62
C ILE A 133 -18.31 37.48 -3.50
N LEU A 134 -19.29 36.92 -4.20
CA LEU A 134 -19.52 35.48 -4.29
C LEU A 134 -18.99 34.91 -5.61
N PHE A 135 -18.32 33.77 -5.53
CA PHE A 135 -17.96 32.93 -6.66
C PHE A 135 -18.66 31.58 -6.56
N LYS A 136 -19.35 31.17 -7.62
CA LYS A 136 -20.00 29.85 -7.74
C LYS A 136 -19.20 28.96 -8.68
N ILE A 137 -18.38 28.09 -8.12
CA ILE A 137 -17.56 27.20 -8.94
C ILE A 137 -18.27 25.90 -9.19
N LYS A 138 -18.48 25.60 -10.47
CA LYS A 138 -18.98 24.32 -10.93
C LYS A 138 -17.87 23.27 -10.91
N ILE A 139 -18.14 22.15 -10.25
CA ILE A 139 -17.24 21.01 -10.12
C ILE A 139 -17.96 19.76 -10.62
N THR A 140 -17.24 18.93 -11.37
CA THR A 140 -17.65 17.57 -11.70
C THR A 140 -16.56 16.59 -11.31
N SER A 141 -16.96 15.35 -11.03
CA SER A 141 -16.04 14.26 -10.74
C SER A 141 -16.29 13.09 -11.68
N ASP A 142 -15.22 12.49 -12.17
CA ASP A 142 -15.25 11.31 -13.04
C ASP A 142 -15.61 10.01 -12.30
N GLU A 143 -15.66 10.03 -10.96
CA GLU A 143 -15.98 8.89 -10.11
C GLU A 143 -17.04 9.28 -9.06
N PRO A 144 -17.82 8.32 -8.53
CA PRO A 144 -18.80 8.59 -7.48
C PRO A 144 -18.08 8.89 -6.16
N LEU A 145 -18.48 9.98 -5.51
CA LEU A 145 -17.91 10.43 -4.24
C LEU A 145 -18.88 10.13 -3.11
N LYS A 146 -18.42 9.34 -2.13
CA LYS A 146 -19.17 9.08 -0.90
C LYS A 146 -18.61 9.92 0.24
N ASP A 147 -19.46 10.37 1.15
CA ASP A 147 -19.08 11.13 2.34
C ASP A 147 -18.11 12.29 2.03
N CYS A 148 -18.34 13.00 0.93
CA CYS A 148 -17.46 14.07 0.49
C CYS A 148 -17.71 15.37 1.28
N PHE A 149 -16.64 15.98 1.78
CA PHE A 149 -16.66 17.24 2.52
C PHE A 149 -15.35 18.00 2.36
N THR A 150 -15.29 19.22 2.88
CA THR A 150 -14.07 20.04 2.91
C THR A 150 -13.89 20.72 4.26
N ASP A 151 -12.66 20.84 4.73
CA ASP A 151 -12.30 21.58 5.95
C ASP A 151 -12.23 23.11 5.73
N GLY A 152 -12.48 23.55 4.49
CA GLY A 152 -12.34 24.94 4.09
C GLY A 152 -10.94 25.29 3.62
N PHE A 153 -10.67 26.59 3.63
CA PHE A 153 -9.42 27.14 3.12
C PHE A 153 -8.28 27.03 4.13
N GLU A 154 -7.07 26.74 3.66
CA GLU A 154 -5.86 26.81 4.50
C GLU A 154 -5.66 28.22 5.08
N LYS A 155 -5.87 29.27 4.25
CA LYS A 155 -5.86 30.67 4.70
C LYS A 155 -7.28 31.19 4.87
N LYS A 156 -7.82 31.07 6.08
CA LYS A 156 -9.20 31.46 6.44
C LYS A 156 -9.46 32.96 6.44
N GLU A 157 -8.42 33.79 6.42
CA GLU A 157 -8.55 35.25 6.57
C GLU A 157 -9.08 35.96 5.31
N LEU A 158 -8.95 35.33 4.14
CA LEU A 158 -9.27 35.96 2.85
C LEU A 158 -10.49 35.37 2.16
N PHE A 159 -10.78 34.08 2.38
CA PHE A 159 -11.81 33.34 1.67
C PHE A 159 -12.67 32.57 2.66
N TYR A 160 -13.99 32.70 2.49
CA TYR A 160 -14.98 32.01 3.29
C TYR A 160 -15.75 31.03 2.41
N LEU A 161 -16.09 29.87 2.96
CA LEU A 161 -17.02 28.97 2.31
C LEU A 161 -18.45 29.40 2.61
N ALA A 162 -19.26 29.56 1.57
CA ALA A 162 -20.69 29.73 1.76
C ALA A 162 -21.35 28.36 1.87
N HIS A 163 -22.14 28.17 2.93
CA HIS A 163 -22.81 26.90 3.21
C HIS A 163 -24.33 26.95 3.02
N ASN A 164 -24.87 28.10 2.64
CA ASN A 164 -26.31 28.33 2.61
C ASN A 164 -26.69 29.13 1.36
N ILE A 165 -26.54 28.52 0.18
CA ILE A 165 -26.85 29.17 -1.10
C ILE A 165 -27.72 28.24 -1.93
N GLN A 166 -28.93 28.73 -2.21
CA GLN A 166 -30.00 28.23 -3.09
C GLN A 166 -30.54 26.80 -2.82
N GLU A 167 -31.86 26.72 -2.60
CA GLU A 167 -32.57 25.45 -2.48
C GLU A 167 -32.49 24.68 -3.81
N GLY A 168 -32.01 23.43 -3.75
CA GLY A 168 -32.02 22.49 -4.88
C GLY A 168 -30.66 22.23 -5.52
N GLU A 169 -29.65 23.07 -5.30
CA GLU A 169 -28.30 22.84 -5.81
C GLU A 169 -27.49 21.96 -4.83
N LYS A 170 -26.69 21.05 -5.39
CA LYS A 170 -25.74 20.25 -4.61
C LYS A 170 -24.44 21.02 -4.45
N TYR A 171 -23.97 21.14 -3.22
CA TYR A 171 -22.75 21.91 -2.94
C TYR A 171 -21.87 21.23 -1.90
N ILE A 172 -20.57 21.41 -2.02
CA ILE A 172 -19.61 20.91 -1.04
C ILE A 172 -19.58 21.82 0.19
N SER A 173 -19.45 21.22 1.37
CA SER A 173 -19.48 21.94 2.64
C SER A 173 -18.66 21.20 3.70
N LEU A 174 -18.67 21.71 4.92
CA LEU A 174 -18.13 21.01 6.10
C LEU A 174 -18.91 19.72 6.41
N MET A 175 -20.16 19.62 5.94
CA MET A 175 -20.99 18.43 6.12
C MET A 175 -20.77 17.44 4.98
N LYS A 176 -20.71 16.16 5.34
CA LYS A 176 -20.57 15.03 4.42
C LYS A 176 -21.75 14.93 3.46
N LYS A 177 -21.46 14.78 2.17
CA LYS A 177 -22.46 14.64 1.10
C LYS A 177 -22.02 13.62 0.07
N ASN A 178 -23.00 13.03 -0.63
CA ASN A 178 -22.76 12.05 -1.68
C ASN A 178 -22.99 12.66 -3.06
N PHE A 179 -22.05 12.46 -3.96
CA PHE A 179 -22.11 12.91 -5.35
C PHE A 179 -21.97 11.71 -6.28
N ARG A 180 -22.81 11.65 -7.31
CA ARG A 180 -22.73 10.61 -8.34
C ARG A 180 -21.62 10.95 -9.34
N LYS A 181 -21.18 9.94 -10.08
CA LYS A 181 -20.28 10.13 -11.21
C LYS A 181 -20.89 11.10 -12.22
N ASP A 182 -20.07 12.03 -12.71
CA ASP A 182 -20.42 13.09 -13.64
C ASP A 182 -21.54 14.03 -13.15
N GLU A 183 -21.90 13.97 -11.87
CA GLU A 183 -22.88 14.88 -11.27
C GLU A 183 -22.23 16.22 -10.98
N GLU A 184 -22.93 17.29 -11.37
CA GLU A 184 -22.51 18.66 -11.12
C GLU A 184 -22.78 19.02 -9.66
N PHE A 185 -21.76 19.56 -8.99
CA PHE A 185 -21.90 20.15 -7.68
C PHE A 185 -21.08 21.43 -7.58
N TYR A 186 -21.40 22.26 -6.60
CA TYR A 186 -20.87 23.61 -6.53
C TYR A 186 -20.01 23.84 -5.28
N LEU A 187 -19.01 24.69 -5.45
CA LEU A 187 -18.23 25.28 -4.37
C LEU A 187 -18.50 26.78 -4.36
N TYR A 188 -19.08 27.27 -3.28
CA TYR A 188 -19.35 28.70 -3.11
C TYR A 188 -18.27 29.34 -2.26
N ILE A 189 -17.62 30.35 -2.82
CA ILE A 189 -16.54 31.08 -2.17
C ILE A 189 -16.96 32.54 -2.01
N ILE A 190 -16.92 33.04 -0.79
CA ILE A 190 -17.18 34.44 -0.46
C ILE A 190 -15.85 35.13 -0.14
N ILE A 191 -15.65 36.32 -0.69
CA ILE A 191 -14.48 37.16 -0.46
C ILE A 191 -14.93 38.53 0.00
N HIS A 192 -14.31 39.07 1.05
CA HIS A 192 -14.55 40.44 1.49
C HIS A 192 -13.86 41.42 0.55
N VAL A 193 -14.54 42.47 0.09
CA VAL A 193 -14.02 43.43 -0.89
C VAL A 193 -12.79 44.18 -0.36
N GLU A 194 -12.77 44.55 0.92
CA GLU A 194 -11.57 45.15 1.54
C GLU A 194 -10.33 44.25 1.49
N ASN A 195 -10.50 42.93 1.47
CA ASN A 195 -9.37 42.04 1.30
C ASN A 195 -8.81 42.12 -0.11
N LEU A 196 -9.65 42.40 -1.12
CA LEU A 196 -9.25 42.61 -2.51
C LEU A 196 -8.40 43.87 -2.71
N THR A 197 -8.61 44.91 -1.92
CA THR A 197 -7.80 46.15 -2.00
C THR A 197 -6.40 45.95 -1.40
N LYS A 198 -6.25 45.07 -0.41
CA LYS A 198 -4.94 44.67 0.15
C LYS A 198 -4.15 43.75 -0.80
N ILE A 199 -4.85 43.10 -1.72
CA ILE A 199 -4.30 42.14 -2.66
C ILE A 199 -3.75 42.89 -3.88
N ASN A 200 -2.43 43.15 -3.87
CA ASN A 200 -1.73 43.81 -4.98
C ASN A 200 -1.39 42.89 -6.17
N LYS A 201 -1.60 41.57 -6.05
CA LYS A 201 -1.21 40.50 -7.01
C LYS A 201 -2.11 39.26 -6.88
N THR A 202 -1.92 38.26 -7.74
CA THR A 202 -2.57 36.93 -7.63
C THR A 202 -2.42 36.33 -6.23
N VAL A 203 -3.53 35.85 -5.65
CA VAL A 203 -3.51 35.16 -4.36
C VAL A 203 -3.66 33.67 -4.58
N HIS A 204 -2.70 32.94 -4.04
CA HIS A 204 -2.72 31.49 -3.99
C HIS A 204 -3.31 31.05 -2.65
N ASN A 205 -4.39 30.29 -2.73
CA ASN A 205 -4.94 29.55 -1.62
C ASN A 205 -5.22 28.11 -2.05
N SER A 206 -5.58 27.27 -1.10
CA SER A 206 -5.97 25.92 -1.40
C SER A 206 -7.09 25.45 -0.51
N ILE A 207 -7.83 24.49 -1.02
CA ILE A 207 -8.92 23.82 -0.34
C ILE A 207 -8.69 22.31 -0.41
N ILE A 208 -8.95 21.61 0.67
CA ILE A 208 -8.78 20.15 0.74
C ILE A 208 -10.16 19.51 0.71
N PHE A 209 -10.36 18.62 -0.26
CA PHE A 209 -11.56 17.80 -0.38
C PHE A 209 -11.25 16.43 0.20
N HIS A 210 -12.09 15.97 1.11
CA HIS A 210 -12.06 14.65 1.70
C HIS A 210 -13.24 13.86 1.14
N TYR A 211 -13.02 12.61 0.74
CA TYR A 211 -14.07 11.73 0.21
C TYR A 211 -13.71 10.26 0.37
N LEU A 212 -14.71 9.39 0.32
CA LEU A 212 -14.55 7.95 0.17
C LEU A 212 -14.69 7.57 -1.31
N ASP A 213 -13.74 6.78 -1.81
CA ASP A 213 -13.80 6.23 -3.17
C ASP A 213 -14.86 5.12 -3.30
N ILE A 214 -14.97 4.54 -4.50
CA ILE A 214 -15.95 3.47 -4.79
C ILE A 214 -15.78 2.24 -3.88
N ASP A 215 -14.54 1.96 -3.49
CA ASP A 215 -14.15 0.86 -2.61
C ASP A 215 -14.25 1.21 -1.12
N GLY A 216 -14.58 2.47 -0.80
CA GLY A 216 -14.77 2.95 0.56
C GLY A 216 -13.48 3.34 1.29
N TYR A 217 -12.38 3.56 0.57
CA TYR A 217 -11.17 4.13 1.17
C TYR A 217 -11.23 5.64 1.21
N GLU A 218 -10.70 6.20 2.30
CA GLU A 218 -10.56 7.64 2.47
C GLU A 218 -9.46 8.21 1.58
N GLN A 219 -9.83 9.23 0.82
CA GLN A 219 -8.97 9.98 -0.07
C GLN A 219 -9.07 11.46 0.29
N SER A 220 -7.97 12.18 0.10
CA SER A 220 -7.91 13.63 0.25
C SER A 220 -7.23 14.25 -0.96
N GLN A 221 -7.83 15.28 -1.54
CA GLN A 221 -7.26 16.00 -2.66
C GLN A 221 -7.21 17.50 -2.37
N LYS A 222 -5.99 18.05 -2.52
CA LYS A 222 -5.74 19.47 -2.40
C LYS A 222 -5.97 20.13 -3.76
N ILE A 223 -6.87 21.11 -3.78
CA ILE A 223 -7.19 21.92 -4.95
C ILE A 223 -6.62 23.31 -4.72
N ASN A 224 -5.76 23.76 -5.63
CA ASN A 224 -5.20 25.09 -5.59
C ASN A 224 -6.13 26.07 -6.28
N ILE A 225 -6.31 27.24 -5.69
CA ILE A 225 -7.21 28.29 -6.13
C ILE A 225 -6.36 29.53 -6.34
N ASN A 226 -6.32 30.02 -7.59
CA ASN A 226 -5.63 31.24 -7.95
C ASN A 226 -6.67 32.34 -8.19
N PHE A 227 -6.75 33.25 -7.24
CA PHE A 227 -7.55 34.44 -7.38
C PHE A 227 -6.75 35.52 -8.13
N TYR A 228 -7.38 36.19 -9.09
CA TYR A 228 -6.74 37.24 -9.88
C TYR A 228 -7.69 38.43 -10.12
N ARG A 229 -7.09 39.60 -10.28
CA ARG A 229 -7.76 40.88 -10.56
C ARG A 229 -7.19 41.42 -11.88
N PHE A 230 -8.06 41.73 -12.83
CA PHE A 230 -7.72 42.03 -14.23
C PHE A 230 -7.16 43.45 -14.45
N ASN A 231 -7.55 44.45 -13.66
CA ASN A 231 -7.19 45.84 -13.95
C ASN A 231 -6.65 46.57 -12.71
N LYS A 232 -5.50 47.24 -12.88
CA LYS A 232 -4.77 47.97 -11.83
C LYS A 232 -4.83 49.49 -12.00
N ASP A 233 -5.21 49.97 -13.18
CA ASP A 233 -4.90 51.34 -13.61
C ASP A 233 -6.13 52.24 -13.83
N GLU A 234 -7.36 51.74 -13.65
CA GLU A 234 -8.53 52.62 -13.60
C GLU A 234 -8.73 53.15 -12.17
N PRO A 235 -8.85 54.49 -11.99
CA PRO A 235 -9.16 55.05 -10.69
C PRO A 235 -10.51 54.50 -10.24
N ILE A 236 -10.62 54.20 -8.94
CA ILE A 236 -11.87 53.82 -8.29
C ILE A 236 -12.82 55.03 -8.45
N VAL A 237 -13.65 55.03 -9.48
CA VAL A 237 -14.72 56.01 -9.63
C VAL A 237 -15.80 55.58 -8.64
N ASP A 238 -16.07 56.44 -7.65
CA ASP A 238 -17.10 56.27 -6.59
C ASP A 238 -16.86 55.23 -5.48
N GLY A 239 -15.62 54.82 -5.21
CA GLY A 239 -15.28 54.02 -4.01
C GLY A 239 -15.65 52.53 -4.09
N THR A 240 -16.41 52.10 -5.10
CA THR A 240 -16.77 50.71 -5.34
C THR A 240 -15.84 50.10 -6.40
N PRO A 241 -15.02 49.07 -6.10
CA PRO A 241 -14.29 48.35 -7.13
C PRO A 241 -15.29 47.70 -8.10
N SER A 242 -15.07 47.84 -9.40
CA SER A 242 -15.91 47.15 -10.39
C SER A 242 -15.77 45.63 -10.19
N VAL A 243 -16.84 45.02 -9.68
CA VAL A 243 -16.92 43.57 -9.40
C VAL A 243 -16.60 42.73 -10.64
N LEU A 244 -16.76 43.31 -11.83
CA LEU A 244 -16.55 42.71 -13.16
C LEU A 244 -15.08 42.38 -13.51
N GLU A 245 -14.10 42.74 -12.67
CA GLU A 245 -12.68 42.57 -13.00
C GLU A 245 -11.95 41.51 -12.17
N CYS A 246 -12.68 40.67 -11.43
CA CYS A 246 -12.10 39.61 -10.60
C CYS A 246 -12.46 38.23 -11.14
N GLY A 247 -11.59 37.24 -10.96
CA GLY A 247 -11.86 35.87 -11.36
C GLY A 247 -11.12 34.84 -10.51
N ILE A 248 -11.58 33.59 -10.59
CA ILE A 248 -10.89 32.44 -10.01
C ILE A 248 -10.45 31.51 -11.14
N ILE A 249 -9.13 31.37 -11.31
CA ILE A 249 -8.52 30.37 -12.16
C ILE A 249 -8.10 29.19 -11.29
N TYR A 250 -8.43 28.00 -11.77
CA TYR A 250 -7.89 26.76 -11.23
C TYR A 250 -6.66 26.39 -12.06
N PRO A 251 -5.44 26.42 -11.49
CA PRO A 251 -4.37 25.66 -12.10
C PRO A 251 -4.81 24.19 -12.11
N TYR A 252 -4.57 23.48 -13.21
CA TYR A 252 -4.78 22.03 -13.27
C TYR A 252 -4.21 21.40 -12.00
N PRO A 253 -4.91 20.43 -11.38
CA PRO A 253 -4.39 19.76 -10.19
C PRO A 253 -2.96 19.32 -10.51
N GLU A 254 -1.99 19.78 -9.72
CA GLU A 254 -0.62 19.30 -9.84
C GLU A 254 -0.70 17.80 -9.61
N ILE A 255 -0.60 17.04 -10.71
CA ILE A 255 -0.39 15.61 -10.64
C ILE A 255 0.99 15.51 -10.02
N ASN A 256 1.04 15.33 -8.70
CA ASN A 256 2.27 15.05 -7.98
C ASN A 256 2.89 13.83 -8.67
N LYS A 257 3.89 14.11 -9.51
CA LYS A 257 4.81 13.10 -10.03
C LYS A 257 5.75 12.79 -8.88
N GLU A 258 5.28 11.98 -7.94
CA GLU A 258 6.15 11.22 -7.04
C GLU A 258 6.66 9.97 -7.74
#